data_AF-A0A2M6WWW0-F1
#
_entry.id   AF-A0A2M6WWW0-F1
#
_cell.length_a   1.000
_cell.length_b   1.000
_cell.length_c   1.000
_cell.angle_alpha   90.00
_cell.angle_beta   90.00
_cell.angle_gamma   90.00
#
_symmetry.space_group_name_H-M   'P 1'
#
loop_
_entity.id
_entity.type
_entity.pdbx_description
1 polymer ?
#
loop_
_entity_poly.entity_id
_entity_poly.type
_entity_poly.pdbx_seq_one_letter_code
_entity_poly.pdbx_strand_id
1 'polypeptide(L)'
;EYLQKLQDKLKDTHDRNYLFVNATWQEAVRLFPPKSVDTVFLLDVIEHLKKSEAKKLINQTEKIARRQIIIFTPLGFASQHSKGGKDAWGLGGGTWQEHKSGWQPEDFGDGWKVFATKKFHIIDTLKKIRKKPVGAIFAIRDLEKPEPDLEKAANELYFKAVDAHSLAGLKISIIFFSSWKKGKEVIWTAAKYFIKRKS
;
A
#
# COMPACT_ATOMS: atom_id res chain seq x y z
N GLU A 1 -4.42 -0.91 -18.97
CA GLU A 1 -3.39 -1.96 -18.97
C GLU A 1 -3.25 -2.66 -17.62
N TYR A 2 -2.88 -1.97 -16.53
CA TYR A 2 -2.71 -2.59 -15.21
C TYR A 2 -3.99 -3.24 -14.65
N LEU A 3 -5.12 -2.53 -14.71
CA LEU A 3 -6.44 -3.02 -14.27
C LEU A 3 -6.83 -4.31 -14.97
N GLN A 4 -6.74 -4.31 -16.30
CA GLN A 4 -7.03 -5.49 -17.11
C GLN A 4 -6.15 -6.66 -16.69
N LYS A 5 -4.83 -6.46 -16.55
CA LYS A 5 -3.92 -7.52 -16.08
C LYS A 5 -4.28 -8.05 -14.68
N LEU A 6 -4.76 -7.21 -13.77
CA LEU A 6 -5.20 -7.63 -12.44
C LEU A 6 -6.51 -8.42 -12.50
N GLN A 7 -7.48 -7.93 -13.27
CA GLN A 7 -8.76 -8.60 -13.49
C GLN A 7 -8.56 -9.95 -14.15
N ASP A 8 -7.73 -10.03 -15.20
CA ASP A 8 -7.40 -11.29 -15.89
C ASP A 8 -6.74 -12.30 -14.96
N LYS A 9 -5.89 -11.84 -14.03
CA LYS A 9 -5.23 -12.69 -13.04
C LYS A 9 -6.18 -13.20 -11.96
N LEU A 10 -7.24 -12.45 -11.67
CA LEU A 10 -8.19 -12.74 -10.59
C LEU A 10 -9.51 -13.31 -11.10
N LYS A 11 -9.71 -13.43 -12.41
CA LYS A 11 -10.97 -13.90 -13.04
C LYS A 11 -11.45 -15.26 -12.54
N ASP A 12 -10.51 -16.14 -12.15
CA ASP A 12 -10.81 -17.49 -11.68
C ASP A 12 -10.79 -17.58 -10.14
N THR A 13 -10.59 -16.45 -9.44
CA THR A 13 -10.55 -16.37 -7.97
C THR A 13 -11.91 -15.93 -7.41
N HIS A 14 -12.53 -16.80 -6.62
CA HIS A 14 -13.91 -16.61 -6.14
C HIS A 14 -14.03 -16.58 -4.61
N ASP A 15 -12.92 -16.58 -3.88
CA ASP A 15 -12.89 -16.63 -2.41
C ASP A 15 -13.19 -15.29 -1.73
N ARG A 16 -13.26 -14.21 -2.51
CA ARG A 16 -13.52 -12.84 -2.04
C ARG A 16 -14.03 -11.94 -3.16
N ASN A 17 -14.64 -10.82 -2.77
CA ASN A 17 -15.07 -9.80 -3.70
C ASN A 17 -13.96 -8.77 -3.94
N TYR A 18 -13.72 -8.44 -5.20
CA TYR A 18 -12.77 -7.41 -5.60
C TYR A 18 -13.51 -6.22 -6.20
N LEU A 19 -13.26 -5.03 -5.64
CA LEU A 19 -13.67 -3.78 -6.26
C LEU A 19 -12.43 -3.08 -6.81
N PHE A 20 -12.38 -2.92 -8.13
CA PHE A 20 -11.32 -2.19 -8.80
C PHE A 20 -11.80 -0.78 -9.12
N VAL A 21 -11.09 0.22 -8.60
CA VAL A 21 -11.41 1.62 -8.83
C VAL A 21 -10.35 2.23 -9.75
N ASN A 22 -10.81 2.76 -10.89
CA ASN A 22 -9.99 3.55 -11.80
C ASN A 22 -10.16 5.04 -11.50
N ALA A 23 -9.36 5.59 -10.59
CA ALA A 23 -9.52 6.97 -10.13
C ALA A 23 -8.22 7.57 -9.57
N THR A 24 -8.12 8.90 -9.62
CA THR A 24 -7.09 9.64 -8.88
C THR A 24 -7.19 9.35 -7.39
N TRP A 25 -6.12 9.60 -6.62
CA TRP A 25 -6.21 9.43 -5.17
C TRP A 25 -7.26 10.38 -4.58
N GLN A 26 -7.39 11.60 -5.14
CA GLN A 26 -8.37 12.59 -4.70
C GLN A 26 -9.81 12.15 -4.91
N GLU A 27 -10.10 11.53 -6.05
CA GLU A 27 -11.43 10.99 -6.36
C GLU A 27 -11.69 9.75 -5.52
N ALA A 28 -10.72 8.84 -5.42
CA ALA A 28 -10.92 7.56 -4.79
C ALA A 28 -11.23 7.70 -3.28
N VAL A 29 -10.56 8.60 -2.55
CA VAL A 29 -10.89 8.85 -1.13
C VAL A 29 -12.29 9.46 -0.93
N ARG A 30 -12.92 10.01 -1.98
CA ARG A 30 -14.30 10.56 -1.92
C ARG A 30 -15.37 9.50 -2.19
N LEU A 31 -15.00 8.36 -2.74
CA LEU A 31 -15.94 7.26 -3.03
C LEU A 31 -16.34 6.50 -1.76
N PHE A 32 -15.53 6.59 -0.71
CA PHE A 32 -15.72 5.84 0.52
C PHE A 32 -16.30 6.75 1.62
N PRO A 33 -17.43 6.36 2.25
CA PRO A 33 -17.92 7.04 3.44
C PRO A 33 -16.90 7.02 4.59
N PRO A 34 -17.01 7.92 5.57
CA PRO A 34 -16.17 7.88 6.76
C PRO A 34 -16.23 6.52 7.46
N LYS A 35 -15.07 6.03 7.92
CA LYS A 35 -14.91 4.74 8.65
C LYS A 35 -15.53 3.52 7.93
N SER A 36 -15.60 3.54 6.61
CA SER A 36 -16.19 2.44 5.81
C SER A 36 -15.17 1.39 5.38
N VAL A 37 -13.88 1.66 5.54
CA VAL A 37 -12.79 0.76 5.17
C VAL A 37 -12.05 0.31 6.43
N ASP A 38 -11.98 -0.99 6.71
CA ASP A 38 -11.28 -1.50 7.90
C ASP A 38 -9.81 -1.10 7.94
N THR A 39 -9.09 -1.45 6.88
CA THR A 39 -7.66 -1.23 6.78
C THR A 39 -7.32 -0.65 5.42
N VAL A 40 -6.53 0.42 5.42
CA VAL A 40 -6.00 1.02 4.18
C VAL A 40 -4.52 0.74 4.06
N PHE A 41 -4.10 0.27 2.88
CA PHE A 41 -2.71 0.02 2.54
C PHE A 41 -2.23 1.03 1.50
N LEU A 42 -1.16 1.76 1.79
CA LEU A 42 -0.45 2.64 0.87
C LEU A 42 0.98 2.12 0.69
N LEU A 43 1.16 1.17 -0.24
CA LEU A 43 2.43 0.46 -0.45
C LEU A 43 3.11 0.95 -1.73
N ASP A 44 4.31 1.53 -1.60
CA ASP A 44 5.02 2.18 -2.71
C ASP A 44 4.11 3.24 -3.42
N VAL A 45 3.53 4.18 -2.64
CA VAL A 45 2.57 5.18 -3.14
C VAL A 45 3.03 6.60 -2.84
N ILE A 46 3.28 6.91 -1.57
CA ILE A 46 3.39 8.30 -1.11
C ILE A 46 4.68 8.99 -1.60
N GLU A 47 5.72 8.24 -1.93
CA GLU A 47 6.97 8.74 -2.51
C GLU A 47 6.78 9.33 -3.91
N HIS A 48 5.73 8.91 -4.62
CA HIS A 48 5.47 9.35 -5.97
C HIS A 48 4.60 10.62 -6.05
N LEU A 49 4.15 11.11 -4.90
CA LEU A 49 3.45 12.37 -4.75
C LEU A 49 4.41 13.45 -4.26
N LYS A 50 4.09 14.73 -4.55
CA LYS A 50 4.73 15.82 -3.81
C LYS A 50 4.42 15.64 -2.34
N LYS A 51 5.37 15.99 -1.46
CA LYS A 51 5.25 15.80 -0.01
C LYS A 51 3.93 16.35 0.56
N SER A 52 3.50 17.52 0.11
CA SER A 52 2.25 18.16 0.52
C SER A 52 1.00 17.42 0.05
N GLU A 53 1.01 16.82 -1.13
CA GLU A 53 -0.09 16.02 -1.67
C GLU A 53 -0.21 14.69 -0.94
N ALA A 54 0.92 14.02 -0.68
CA ALA A 54 0.93 12.80 0.12
C ALA A 54 0.42 13.04 1.55
N LYS A 55 0.79 14.15 2.20
CA LYS A 55 0.24 14.50 3.52
C LYS A 55 -1.29 14.70 3.46
N LYS A 56 -1.82 15.27 2.38
CA LYS A 56 -3.27 15.37 2.17
C LYS A 56 -3.91 14.00 1.97
N LEU A 57 -3.30 13.12 1.18
CA LEU A 57 -3.76 11.73 1.01
C LEU A 57 -3.86 11.03 2.36
N ILE A 58 -2.78 11.02 3.16
CA ILE A 58 -2.75 10.36 4.48
C ILE A 58 -3.87 10.89 5.38
N ASN A 59 -4.06 12.22 5.46
CA ASN A 59 -5.14 12.81 6.25
C ASN A 59 -6.55 12.40 5.77
N GLN A 60 -6.78 12.32 4.46
CA GLN A 60 -8.07 11.86 3.94
C GLN A 60 -8.26 10.36 4.16
N THR A 61 -7.18 9.57 4.08
CA THR A 61 -7.19 8.14 4.41
C THR A 61 -7.61 7.88 5.86
N GLU A 62 -7.20 8.72 6.81
CA GLU A 62 -7.63 8.65 8.22
C GLU A 62 -9.14 8.84 8.42
N LYS A 63 -9.82 9.53 7.50
CA LYS A 63 -11.26 9.73 7.59
C LYS A 63 -12.05 8.52 7.11
N ILE A 64 -11.53 7.80 6.11
CA ILE A 64 -12.19 6.63 5.51
C ILE A 64 -11.85 5.33 6.24
N ALA A 65 -10.66 5.26 6.85
CA ALA A 65 -10.21 4.10 7.59
C ALA A 65 -10.92 3.99 8.94
N ARG A 66 -11.37 2.78 9.28
CA ARG A 66 -12.01 2.45 10.56
C ARG A 66 -10.96 2.03 11.59
N ARG A 67 -10.07 1.11 11.23
CA ARG A 67 -9.19 0.44 12.18
C ARG A 67 -7.73 0.78 12.01
N GLN A 68 -7.22 0.73 10.78
CA GLN A 68 -5.78 0.76 10.58
C GLN A 68 -5.37 1.36 9.25
N ILE A 69 -4.22 2.03 9.25
CA ILE A 69 -3.53 2.46 8.04
C ILE A 69 -2.12 1.91 8.07
N ILE A 70 -1.71 1.28 6.98
CA ILE A 70 -0.37 0.75 6.78
C ILE A 70 0.26 1.44 5.58
N ILE A 71 1.43 2.02 5.80
CA ILE A 71 2.21 2.71 4.77
C ILE A 71 3.56 2.03 4.64
N PHE A 72 3.94 1.70 3.41
CA PHE A 72 5.29 1.27 3.07
C PHE A 72 5.86 2.23 2.02
N THR A 73 7.06 2.75 2.28
CA THR A 73 7.74 3.69 1.38
C THR A 73 9.26 3.63 1.58
N PRO A 74 10.09 4.03 0.60
CA PRO A 74 11.54 4.12 0.79
C PRO A 74 11.95 5.06 1.93
N LEU A 75 13.03 4.70 2.64
CA LEU A 75 13.66 5.57 3.63
C LEU A 75 14.51 6.64 2.92
N GLY A 76 14.22 7.90 3.20
CA GLY A 76 14.79 9.08 2.55
C GLY A 76 14.26 9.27 1.12
N PHE A 77 14.92 10.14 0.36
CA PHE A 77 14.62 10.29 -1.06
C PHE A 77 15.41 9.28 -1.88
N ALA A 78 14.69 8.40 -2.57
CA ALA A 78 15.28 7.40 -3.45
C ALA A 78 14.97 7.77 -4.91
N SER A 79 15.88 8.48 -5.58
CA SER A 79 15.67 8.89 -6.97
C SER A 79 15.37 7.68 -7.87
N GLN A 80 14.28 7.80 -8.62
CA GLN A 80 13.85 6.83 -9.62
C GLN A 80 13.36 7.63 -10.83
N HIS A 81 14.01 7.45 -11.97
CA HIS A 81 13.65 8.09 -13.23
C HIS A 81 13.41 7.01 -14.28
N SER A 82 12.29 7.07 -14.99
CA SER A 82 12.05 6.19 -16.13
C SER A 82 12.64 6.82 -17.39
N LYS A 83 13.48 6.07 -18.11
CA LYS A 83 13.88 6.43 -19.48
C LYS A 83 12.99 5.65 -20.43
N GLY A 84 12.13 6.34 -21.18
CA GLY A 84 11.34 5.72 -22.26
C GLY A 84 9.88 5.39 -21.93
N GLY A 85 9.29 5.98 -20.89
CA GLY A 85 7.84 5.93 -20.63
C GLY A 85 7.27 4.57 -20.20
N LYS A 86 8.05 3.49 -20.33
CA LYS A 86 7.71 2.17 -19.80
C LYS A 86 8.23 1.98 -18.38
N ASP A 87 7.46 1.26 -17.56
CA ASP A 87 7.87 0.86 -16.22
C ASP A 87 8.59 -0.50 -16.20
N ALA A 88 8.94 -0.98 -15.01
CA ALA A 88 9.59 -2.28 -14.81
C ALA A 88 8.74 -3.48 -15.27
N TRP A 89 7.45 -3.29 -15.53
CA TRP A 89 6.50 -4.30 -16.01
C TRP A 89 6.26 -4.22 -17.53
N GLY A 90 6.99 -3.32 -18.22
CA GLY A 90 6.86 -3.07 -19.65
C GLY A 90 5.59 -2.30 -20.02
N LEU A 91 4.90 -1.71 -19.04
CA LEU A 91 3.64 -0.99 -19.20
C LEU A 91 3.88 0.52 -19.31
N GLY A 92 2.95 1.27 -19.91
CA GLY A 92 3.10 2.70 -20.21
C GLY A 92 3.08 3.66 -19.02
N GLY A 93 3.55 3.22 -17.84
CA GLY A 93 3.47 3.97 -16.59
C GLY A 93 4.78 4.53 -16.05
N GLY A 94 5.87 4.51 -16.82
CA GLY A 94 7.22 4.83 -16.34
C GLY A 94 7.32 6.21 -15.69
N THR A 95 6.75 7.25 -16.30
CA THR A 95 6.79 8.63 -15.77
C THR A 95 6.03 8.79 -14.46
N TRP A 96 5.03 7.93 -14.20
CA TRP A 96 4.26 7.92 -12.95
C TRP A 96 4.99 7.20 -11.82
N GLN A 97 6.00 6.39 -12.16
CA GLN A 97 6.85 5.69 -11.21
C GLN A 97 8.03 6.54 -10.72
N GLU A 98 8.09 7.82 -11.11
CA GLU A 98 9.09 8.74 -10.59
C GLU A 98 8.82 9.06 -9.12
N HIS A 99 9.86 9.03 -8.30
CA HIS A 99 9.77 9.44 -6.91
C HIS A 99 9.88 10.97 -6.84
N LYS A 100 8.89 11.61 -6.22
CA LYS A 100 8.76 13.07 -6.08
C LYS A 100 8.97 13.57 -4.66
N SER A 101 8.99 12.67 -3.68
CA SER A 101 9.28 12.98 -2.29
C SER A 101 10.05 11.85 -1.60
N GLY A 102 10.81 12.21 -0.57
CA GLY A 102 11.48 11.27 0.33
C GLY A 102 10.85 11.31 1.71
N TRP A 103 10.95 10.22 2.46
CA TRP A 103 10.30 10.07 3.76
C TRP A 103 11.26 9.62 4.85
N GLN A 104 11.19 10.26 6.01
CA GLN A 104 11.90 9.89 7.21
C GLN A 104 10.89 9.49 8.30
N PRO A 105 11.29 8.73 9.33
CA PRO A 105 10.41 8.39 10.43
C PRO A 105 9.75 9.61 11.09
N GLU A 106 10.46 10.74 11.17
CA GLU A 106 10.00 11.98 11.78
C GLU A 106 8.94 12.72 10.94
N ASP A 107 8.74 12.30 9.68
CA ASP A 107 7.64 12.82 8.86
C ASP A 107 6.27 12.27 9.29
N PHE A 108 6.24 11.21 10.09
CA PHE A 108 5.05 10.64 10.69
C PHE A 108 4.87 11.23 12.09
N GLY A 109 3.68 11.75 12.38
CA GLY A 109 3.37 12.36 13.67
C GLY A 109 3.02 11.34 14.75
N ASP A 110 2.58 11.86 15.89
CA ASP A 110 2.12 11.04 17.00
C ASP A 110 0.99 10.08 16.58
N GLY A 111 0.98 8.89 17.18
CA GLY A 111 0.02 7.83 16.85
C GLY A 111 0.44 6.90 15.70
N TRP A 112 1.59 7.16 15.07
CA TRP A 112 2.21 6.21 14.13
C TRP A 112 3.27 5.35 14.84
N LYS A 113 3.16 4.03 14.68
CA LYS A 113 4.23 3.09 14.95
C LYS A 113 5.08 2.94 13.70
N VAL A 114 6.32 3.44 13.75
CA VAL A 114 7.21 3.49 12.59
C VAL A 114 8.37 2.51 12.76
N PHE A 115 8.51 1.61 11.80
CA PHE A 115 9.67 0.73 11.67
C PHE A 115 10.49 1.19 10.47
N ALA A 116 11.80 1.33 10.62
CA ALA A 116 12.67 1.73 9.53
C ALA A 116 13.94 0.87 9.51
N THR A 117 14.42 0.55 8.31
CA THR A 117 15.72 -0.08 8.10
C THR A 117 16.50 0.67 7.04
N LYS A 118 17.82 0.80 7.24
CA LYS A 118 18.72 1.46 6.28
C LYS A 118 19.05 0.57 5.08
N LYS A 119 18.81 -0.74 5.16
CA LYS A 119 19.15 -1.71 4.11
C LYS A 119 17.94 -2.58 3.80
N PHE A 120 17.23 -2.27 2.71
CA PHE A 120 16.07 -3.04 2.27
C PHE A 120 16.12 -3.33 0.77
N HIS A 121 16.15 -2.30 -0.06
CA HIS A 121 16.27 -2.44 -1.51
C HIS A 121 17.73 -2.65 -1.90
N ILE A 122 18.14 -3.92 -1.87
CA ILE A 122 19.50 -4.37 -2.26
C ILE A 122 19.56 -4.64 -3.77
N ILE A 123 18.43 -5.06 -4.36
CA ILE A 123 18.30 -5.38 -5.78
C ILE A 123 17.39 -4.34 -6.42
N ASP A 124 17.76 -3.82 -7.60
CA ASP A 124 16.95 -2.88 -8.37
C ASP A 124 15.89 -3.59 -9.24
N THR A 125 15.08 -2.78 -9.93
CA THR A 125 14.01 -3.27 -10.80
C THR A 125 14.51 -4.07 -12.01
N LEU A 126 15.80 -3.97 -12.35
CA LEU A 126 16.46 -4.72 -13.41
C LEU A 126 17.24 -5.93 -12.87
N LYS A 127 16.96 -6.34 -11.62
CA LYS A 127 17.62 -7.45 -10.90
C LYS A 127 19.13 -7.24 -10.67
N LYS A 128 19.62 -5.99 -10.72
CA LYS A 128 21.02 -5.67 -10.44
C LYS A 128 21.20 -5.34 -8.96
N ILE A 129 22.32 -5.76 -8.40
CA ILE A 129 22.69 -5.41 -7.03
C ILE A 129 23.05 -3.92 -6.99
N ARG A 130 22.43 -3.18 -6.07
CA ARG A 130 22.73 -1.77 -5.84
C ARG A 130 24.03 -1.64 -5.05
N LYS A 131 24.93 -0.76 -5.50
CA LYS A 131 26.15 -0.39 -4.76
C LYS A 131 25.83 0.17 -3.37
N LYS A 132 24.73 0.93 -3.26
CA LYS A 132 24.20 1.47 -2.01
C LYS A 132 22.75 1.02 -1.86
N PRO A 133 22.43 0.18 -0.85
CA PRO A 133 21.05 -0.17 -0.55
C PRO A 133 20.22 1.07 -0.25
N VAL A 134 18.95 1.04 -0.66
CA VAL A 134 17.96 2.02 -0.22
C VAL A 134 17.21 1.42 0.96
N GLY A 135 17.03 2.20 2.03
CA GLY A 135 16.26 1.77 3.18
C GLY A 135 14.76 1.78 2.91
N ALA A 136 13.97 1.32 3.88
CA ALA A 136 12.52 1.35 3.81
C ALA A 136 11.91 1.74 5.15
N ILE A 137 10.72 2.31 5.10
CA ILE A 137 9.85 2.62 6.23
C ILE A 137 8.59 1.77 6.11
N PHE A 138 8.17 1.21 7.23
CA PHE A 138 6.87 0.61 7.44
C PHE A 138 6.20 1.36 8.60
N ALA A 139 5.20 2.19 8.29
CA ALA A 139 4.49 3.00 9.27
C ALA A 139 3.06 2.47 9.43
N ILE A 140 2.65 2.25 10.68
CA ILE A 140 1.35 1.70 11.06
C ILE A 140 0.65 2.69 11.95
N ARG A 141 -0.61 2.99 11.66
CA ARG A 141 -1.48 3.79 12.52
C ARG A 141 -2.75 3.02 12.84
N ASP A 142 -2.94 2.71 14.10
CA ASP A 142 -4.17 2.14 14.62
C ASP A 142 -5.12 3.28 15.03
N LEU A 143 -6.36 3.25 14.53
CA LEU A 143 -7.37 4.31 14.66
C LEU A 143 -8.48 3.95 15.64
N GLU A 144 -8.84 2.67 15.69
CA GLU A 144 -9.63 2.10 16.78
C GLU A 144 -8.65 1.49 17.79
N LYS A 145 -8.83 1.78 19.08
CA LYS A 145 -8.29 0.89 20.11
C LYS A 145 -9.03 -0.44 19.96
N PRO A 146 -8.36 -1.60 19.94
CA PRO A 146 -9.11 -2.83 20.13
C PRO A 146 -9.91 -2.68 21.42
N GLU A 147 -11.19 -3.08 21.40
CA GLU A 147 -11.94 -3.33 22.63
C GLU A 147 -11.03 -4.17 23.55
N PRO A 148 -10.82 -3.79 24.83
CA PRO A 148 -9.88 -4.48 25.72
C PRO A 148 -10.08 -6.00 25.75
N ASP A 149 -11.33 -6.43 25.61
CA ASP A 149 -11.72 -7.84 25.59
C ASP A 149 -11.41 -8.55 24.26
N LEU A 150 -11.41 -7.82 23.13
CA LEU A 150 -11.00 -8.35 21.83
C LEU A 150 -9.50 -8.49 21.71
N GLU A 151 -8.70 -7.63 22.35
CA GLU A 151 -7.23 -7.79 22.37
C GLU A 151 -6.84 -9.02 23.19
N LYS A 152 -7.49 -9.23 24.34
CA LYS A 152 -7.31 -10.44 25.14
C LYS A 152 -7.77 -11.69 24.38
N ALA A 153 -8.95 -11.66 23.75
CA ALA A 153 -9.46 -12.77 22.95
C ALA A 153 -8.59 -13.04 21.71
N ALA A 154 -8.10 -12.00 21.02
CA ALA A 154 -7.22 -12.13 19.86
C ALA A 154 -5.84 -12.66 20.24
N ASN A 155 -5.30 -12.28 21.40
CA ASN A 155 -4.07 -12.85 21.92
C ASN A 155 -4.26 -14.33 22.30
N GLU A 156 -5.36 -14.67 22.99
CA GLU A 156 -5.70 -16.07 23.28
C GLU A 156 -5.93 -16.91 22.01
N LEU A 157 -6.59 -16.35 20.99
CA LEU A 157 -6.78 -16.97 19.67
C LEU A 157 -5.46 -17.06 18.89
N TYR A 158 -4.58 -16.07 18.99
CA TYR A 158 -3.26 -16.09 18.36
C TYR A 158 -2.40 -17.19 18.97
N PHE A 159 -2.35 -17.30 20.30
CA PHE A 159 -1.64 -18.40 20.97
C PHE A 159 -2.26 -19.77 20.63
N LYS A 160 -3.61 -19.88 20.56
CA LYS A 160 -4.29 -21.11 20.13
C LYS A 160 -4.09 -21.44 18.64
N ALA A 161 -3.96 -20.45 17.76
CA ALA A 161 -3.76 -20.63 16.32
C ALA A 161 -2.27 -20.83 15.94
N VAL A 162 -1.34 -20.41 16.79
CA VAL A 162 0.07 -20.80 16.71
C VAL A 162 0.23 -22.29 17.04
N ASP A 163 -0.66 -22.84 17.89
CA ASP A 163 -0.71 -24.27 18.21
C ASP A 163 -1.63 -25.09 17.28
N ALA A 164 -2.66 -24.50 16.67
CA ALA A 164 -3.60 -25.18 15.79
C ALA A 164 -3.65 -24.55 14.40
N HIS A 165 -3.27 -25.34 13.38
CA HIS A 165 -3.48 -25.01 11.98
C HIS A 165 -4.95 -24.65 11.71
N SER A 166 -5.15 -23.65 10.86
CA SER A 166 -6.42 -23.15 10.28
C SER A 166 -7.22 -22.14 11.12
N LEU A 167 -7.24 -20.89 10.65
CA LEU A 167 -8.44 -20.05 10.74
C LEU A 167 -8.76 -19.44 9.37
N ALA A 168 -9.84 -19.96 8.79
CA ALA A 168 -10.60 -19.35 7.72
C ALA A 168 -11.43 -18.17 8.27
N GLY A 169 -11.64 -17.16 7.42
CA GLY A 169 -12.68 -16.15 7.66
C GLY A 169 -12.20 -14.79 8.17
N LEU A 170 -11.34 -14.10 7.41
CA LEU A 170 -11.24 -12.64 7.46
C LEU A 170 -11.68 -12.08 6.11
N LYS A 171 -12.82 -11.39 6.07
CA LYS A 171 -13.20 -10.53 4.95
C LYS A 171 -12.26 -9.32 4.94
N ILE A 172 -11.11 -9.48 4.28
CA ILE A 172 -10.18 -8.39 4.04
C ILE A 172 -10.62 -7.69 2.75
N SER A 173 -11.28 -6.56 2.88
CA SER A 173 -11.51 -5.64 1.76
C SER A 173 -10.21 -4.87 1.50
N ILE A 174 -9.32 -5.43 0.67
CA ILE A 174 -8.12 -4.73 0.20
C ILE A 174 -8.53 -3.87 -1.01
N ILE A 175 -8.51 -2.55 -0.85
CA ILE A 175 -8.73 -1.61 -1.94
C ILE A 175 -7.38 -1.36 -2.62
N PHE A 176 -7.28 -1.77 -3.89
CA PHE A 176 -6.18 -1.39 -4.76
C PHE A 176 -6.62 -0.22 -5.63
N PHE A 177 -5.92 0.90 -5.54
CA PHE A 177 -6.01 1.96 -6.55
C PHE A 177 -5.26 1.47 -7.80
N SER A 178 -5.83 1.66 -9.01
CA SER A 178 -5.18 1.51 -10.34
C SER A 178 -5.88 2.39 -11.38
N SER A 179 -5.30 2.60 -12.57
CA SER A 179 -5.30 3.98 -13.10
C SER A 179 -4.98 4.30 -14.56
N TRP A 180 -5.94 4.84 -15.34
CA TRP A 180 -5.75 5.67 -16.56
C TRP A 180 -7.05 6.33 -17.13
N LYS A 181 -6.98 7.61 -17.61
CA LYS A 181 -7.59 8.18 -18.84
C LYS A 181 -6.92 9.52 -19.23
N LYS A 182 -7.00 9.85 -20.53
CA LYS A 182 -6.21 10.83 -21.30
C LYS A 182 -6.54 12.29 -20.93
N GLY A 183 -5.50 13.08 -20.63
CA GLY A 183 -5.57 14.54 -20.50
C GLY A 183 -5.69 15.04 -19.06
N LYS A 184 -4.53 15.39 -18.47
CA LYS A 184 -4.31 16.01 -17.16
C LYS A 184 -4.97 15.31 -15.96
N GLU A 185 -4.12 14.90 -15.03
CA GLU A 185 -4.42 14.43 -13.65
C GLU A 185 -4.39 12.91 -13.42
N VAL A 186 -4.05 12.61 -12.16
CA VAL A 186 -3.16 11.56 -11.63
C VAL A 186 -3.86 10.24 -11.40
N ILE A 187 -3.26 9.10 -11.73
CA ILE A 187 -3.92 7.83 -11.51
C ILE A 187 -2.81 6.81 -11.03
N TRP A 188 -2.94 6.19 -9.82
CA TRP A 188 -2.04 5.18 -9.18
C TRP A 188 -2.45 3.72 -9.33
N THR A 189 -1.54 2.79 -9.67
CA THR A 189 -1.66 1.32 -9.45
C THR A 189 -0.73 0.83 -8.34
N ALA A 190 -1.27 0.39 -7.19
CA ALA A 190 -0.51 -0.42 -6.23
C ALA A 190 -0.74 -1.90 -6.56
N ALA A 191 0.27 -2.56 -7.13
CA ALA A 191 0.29 -4.02 -7.23
C ALA A 191 1.66 -4.50 -6.76
N LYS A 192 1.75 -4.91 -5.50
CA LYS A 192 2.87 -5.74 -5.02
C LYS A 192 2.37 -6.79 -4.02
N TYR A 193 2.10 -7.94 -4.62
CA TYR A 193 2.11 -9.33 -4.12
C TYR A 193 1.39 -9.71 -2.82
N PHE A 194 0.39 -10.56 -3.02
CA PHE A 194 -0.03 -11.64 -2.13
C PHE A 194 1.18 -12.51 -1.72
N ILE A 195 1.28 -12.79 -0.42
CA ILE A 195 2.05 -13.93 0.09
C ILE A 195 1.37 -15.20 -0.42
N LYS A 196 1.99 -15.85 -1.41
CA LYS A 196 1.69 -17.23 -1.76
C LYS A 196 2.23 -18.11 -0.62
N ARG A 197 1.36 -18.57 0.29
CA ARG A 197 1.69 -19.75 1.10
C ARG A 197 1.71 -20.93 0.11
N LYS A 198 2.90 -21.46 -0.19
CA LYS A 198 2.99 -22.84 -0.70
C LYS A 198 2.55 -23.73 0.46
N SER A 199 1.53 -24.55 0.20
CA SER A 199 1.32 -25.82 0.88
C SER A 199 2.59 -26.65 0.86
#